data_AF-X1D0B5-F1
#
_entry.id   AF-X1D0B5-F1
#
_cell.length_a   1.000
_cell.length_b   1.000
_cell.length_c   1.000
_cell.angle_alpha   90.00
_cell.angle_beta   90.00
_cell.angle_gamma   90.00
#
_symmetry.space_group_name_H-M   'P 1'
#
loop_
_entity.id
_entity.type
_entity.pdbx_description
1 polymer ?
#
loop_
_entity_poly.entity_id
_entity_poly.type
_entity_poly.pdbx_seq_one_letter_code
_entity_poly.pdbx_strand_id
1 'polypeptide(L)'
;MPRIKPPLVPSFIVIVGFLTVCPVIMLLFGSFSEGLGAFGTFTLEKYIKSYSDPALARILVNTAFFTVGSAVVATSLAIFLAYLNTRTNIPLKRSLHVMPIVPMMIPHILFAVSWALLLNPSNGIINLVLKDVLNLEISLFNIYTLPGMILVEGLLDL
;
A
#
# COMPACT_ATOMS: atom_id res chain seq x y z
N MET A 1 7.93 38.75 -13.63
CA MET A 1 7.33 37.81 -12.64
C MET A 1 5.90 38.26 -12.35
N PRO A 2 4.86 37.47 -12.67
CA PRO A 2 3.49 37.89 -12.43
C PRO A 2 3.23 37.94 -10.91
N ARG A 3 2.93 39.14 -10.38
CA ARG A 3 2.44 39.32 -9.00
C ARG A 3 1.09 38.61 -8.91
N ILE A 4 1.06 37.44 -8.29
CA ILE A 4 -0.17 36.75 -7.92
C ILE A 4 -1.02 37.74 -7.12
N LYS A 5 -2.27 37.98 -7.52
CA LYS A 5 -3.14 38.94 -6.83
C LYS A 5 -3.31 38.48 -5.37
N PRO A 6 -3.10 39.36 -4.37
CA PRO A 6 -3.10 38.99 -2.96
C PRO A 6 -4.36 38.26 -2.44
N PRO A 7 -5.58 38.42 -3.01
CA PRO A 7 -6.74 37.66 -2.54
C PRO A 7 -6.88 36.25 -3.12
N LEU A 8 -6.16 35.87 -4.19
CA LEU A 8 -6.37 34.56 -4.83
C LEU A 8 -5.83 33.41 -3.98
N VAL A 9 -4.63 33.58 -3.42
CA VAL A 9 -3.98 32.57 -2.57
C VAL A 9 -4.83 32.23 -1.34
N PRO A 10 -5.31 33.19 -0.52
CA PRO A 10 -6.14 32.86 0.64
C PRO A 10 -7.49 32.24 0.23
N SER A 11 -8.11 32.67 -0.88
CA SER A 11 -9.34 32.03 -1.38
C SER A 11 -9.12 30.57 -1.76
N PHE A 12 -8.02 30.25 -2.45
CA PHE A 12 -7.67 28.86 -2.76
C PHE A 12 -7.44 28.02 -1.51
N ILE A 13 -6.73 28.57 -0.52
CA ILE A 13 -6.49 27.89 0.77
C ILE A 13 -7.81 27.61 1.48
N VAL A 14 -8.73 28.58 1.53
CA VAL A 14 -10.04 28.39 2.16
C VAL A 14 -10.87 27.34 1.43
N ILE A 15 -10.90 27.34 0.10
CA ILE A 15 -11.66 26.37 -0.69
C ILE A 15 -11.10 24.96 -0.51
N VAL A 16 -9.78 24.78 -0.67
CA VAL A 16 -9.13 23.48 -0.49
C VAL A 16 -9.25 23.01 0.96
N GLY A 17 -9.06 23.92 1.92
CA GLY A 17 -9.26 23.66 3.34
C GLY A 17 -10.69 23.21 3.64
N PHE A 18 -11.70 23.89 3.10
CA PHE A 18 -13.09 23.49 3.26
C PHE A 18 -13.36 22.10 2.66
N LEU A 19 -12.91 21.84 1.43
CA LEU A 19 -13.13 20.56 0.75
C LEU A 19 -12.41 19.37 1.43
N THR A 20 -11.32 19.63 2.16
CA THR A 20 -10.56 18.58 2.88
C THR A 20 -11.05 18.40 4.31
N VAL A 21 -11.35 19.48 5.03
CA VAL A 21 -11.75 19.44 6.45
C VAL A 21 -13.22 19.05 6.60
N CYS A 22 -14.10 19.45 5.69
CA CYS A 22 -15.53 19.11 5.76
C CYS A 22 -15.80 17.59 5.84
N PRO A 23 -15.26 16.72 4.96
CA PRO A 23 -15.49 15.29 5.06
C PRO A 23 -14.87 14.67 6.33
N VAL A 24 -13.74 15.20 6.80
CA VAL A 24 -13.13 14.75 8.07
C VAL A 24 -14.04 15.05 9.26
N ILE A 25 -14.62 16.26 9.30
CA ILE A 25 -15.62 16.64 10.32
C ILE A 25 -16.86 15.73 10.21
N MET A 26 -17.34 15.45 8.99
CA MET A 26 -18.48 14.56 8.77
C MET A 26 -18.20 13.13 9.24
N LEU A 27 -17.00 12.59 9.01
CA LEU A 27 -16.58 11.30 9.54
C LEU A 27 -16.50 11.29 11.06
N LEU A 28 -16.00 12.38 11.66
CA LEU A 28 -15.94 12.53 13.12
C LEU A 28 -17.33 12.57 13.74
N PHE A 29 -18.28 13.32 13.18
CA PHE A 29 -19.66 13.27 13.69
C PHE A 29 -20.32 11.91 13.41
N GLY A 30 -20.05 11.31 12.26
CA GLY A 30 -20.57 9.99 11.88
C GLY A 30 -20.05 8.83 12.76
N SER A 31 -18.86 8.96 13.35
CA SER A 31 -18.33 7.95 14.27
C SER A 31 -19.07 7.91 15.61
N PHE A 32 -19.66 9.03 16.05
CA PHE A 32 -20.52 9.10 17.23
C PHE A 32 -22.00 8.85 16.92
N SER A 33 -22.42 8.84 15.66
CA SER A 33 -23.81 8.56 15.31
C SER A 33 -24.15 7.07 15.50
N GLU A 34 -25.41 6.73 15.83
CA GLU A 34 -25.88 5.34 15.91
C GLU A 34 -25.90 4.61 14.55
N GLY A 35 -26.05 5.34 13.44
CA GLY A 35 -26.26 4.74 12.12
C GLY A 35 -25.88 5.65 10.95
N LEU A 36 -25.78 5.08 9.75
CA LEU A 36 -25.55 5.85 8.54
C LEU A 36 -26.74 6.79 8.30
N GLY A 37 -26.52 8.11 8.42
CA GLY A 37 -27.56 9.13 8.25
C GLY A 37 -28.41 9.42 9.49
N ALA A 38 -28.15 8.78 10.64
CA ALA A 38 -28.83 9.09 11.90
C ALA A 38 -28.18 10.32 12.54
N PHE A 39 -28.70 11.51 12.24
CA PHE A 39 -28.23 12.74 12.87
C PHE A 39 -29.10 13.04 14.10
N GLY A 40 -28.48 13.17 15.28
CA GLY A 40 -29.16 13.64 16.50
C GLY A 40 -29.02 12.72 17.73
N THR A 41 -28.66 11.44 17.55
CA THR A 41 -28.32 10.52 18.65
C THR A 41 -26.83 10.22 18.64
N PHE A 42 -26.13 10.64 19.70
CA PHE A 42 -24.71 10.37 19.89
C PHE A 42 -24.50 9.18 20.82
N THR A 43 -23.69 8.22 20.38
CA THR A 43 -23.33 7.00 21.10
C THR A 43 -21.83 6.73 21.00
N LEU A 44 -21.27 6.09 22.02
CA LEU A 44 -19.89 5.59 22.03
C LEU A 44 -19.80 4.08 21.69
N GLU A 45 -20.92 3.44 21.37
CA GLU A 45 -20.98 1.98 21.18
C GLU A 45 -20.03 1.47 20.09
N LYS A 46 -19.89 2.22 18.97
CA LYS A 46 -18.93 1.91 17.89
C LYS A 46 -17.49 1.83 18.41
N TYR A 47 -17.09 2.74 19.29
CA TYR A 47 -15.77 2.75 19.89
C TYR A 47 -15.58 1.57 20.85
N ILE A 48 -16.55 1.34 21.75
CA ILE A 48 -16.49 0.21 22.69
C ILE A 48 -16.38 -1.11 21.92
N LYS A 49 -17.23 -1.31 20.90
CA LYS A 49 -17.21 -2.50 20.05
C LYS A 49 -15.89 -2.67 19.31
N SER A 50 -15.35 -1.59 18.73
CA SER A 50 -14.09 -1.65 17.98
C SER A 50 -12.87 -1.91 18.89
N TYR A 51 -12.81 -1.30 20.07
CA TYR A 51 -11.68 -1.45 20.99
C TYR A 51 -11.76 -2.72 21.86
N SER A 52 -12.96 -3.26 22.04
CA SER A 52 -13.17 -4.54 22.73
C SER A 52 -13.07 -5.74 21.80
N ASP A 53 -12.88 -5.53 20.49
CA ASP A 53 -12.70 -6.60 19.51
C ASP A 53 -11.34 -7.29 19.75
N PRO A 54 -11.32 -8.60 20.07
CA PRO A 54 -10.07 -9.34 20.26
C PRO A 54 -9.20 -9.40 19.00
N ALA A 55 -9.76 -9.19 17.81
CA ALA A 55 -9.00 -9.14 16.56
C ALA A 55 -8.19 -7.85 16.41
N LEU A 56 -8.54 -6.77 17.11
CA LEU A 56 -7.91 -5.45 16.94
C LEU A 56 -6.39 -5.52 17.15
N ALA A 57 -5.94 -6.16 18.23
CA ALA A 57 -4.51 -6.29 18.53
C ALA A 57 -3.75 -7.00 17.41
N ARG A 58 -4.33 -8.07 16.86
CA ARG A 58 -3.73 -8.82 15.74
C ARG A 58 -3.69 -7.99 14.47
N ILE A 59 -4.75 -7.24 14.16
CA ILE A 59 -4.80 -6.36 12.99
C ILE A 59 -3.72 -5.29 13.11
N LEU A 60 -3.61 -4.60 14.26
CA LEU A 60 -2.61 -3.57 14.47
C LEU A 60 -1.18 -4.10 14.32
N VAL A 61 -0.88 -5.27 14.89
CA VAL A 61 0.44 -5.91 14.78
C VAL A 61 0.72 -6.31 13.32
N ASN A 62 -0.23 -6.92 12.63
CA ASN A 62 -0.07 -7.27 11.22
C ASN A 62 0.16 -6.03 10.35
N THR A 63 -0.57 -4.94 10.56
CA THR A 63 -0.40 -3.67 9.83
C THR A 63 0.96 -3.04 10.13
N ALA A 64 1.42 -3.08 11.37
CA ALA A 64 2.73 -2.57 11.74
C ALA A 64 3.86 -3.35 11.03
N PHE A 65 3.81 -4.70 11.09
CA PHE A 65 4.77 -5.53 10.37
C PHE A 65 4.67 -5.38 8.85
N PHE A 66 3.46 -5.25 8.30
CA PHE A 66 3.25 -5.02 6.89
C PHE A 66 3.89 -3.71 6.42
N THR A 67 3.63 -2.61 7.13
CA THR A 67 4.11 -1.27 6.76
C THR A 67 5.62 -1.13 6.95
N VAL A 68 6.15 -1.59 8.09
CA VAL A 68 7.59 -1.55 8.34
C VAL A 68 8.33 -2.51 7.41
N GLY A 69 7.79 -3.72 7.20
CA GLY A 69 8.39 -4.73 6.33
C GLY A 69 8.46 -4.26 4.88
N SER A 70 7.38 -3.72 4.33
CA SER A 70 7.35 -3.21 2.95
C SER A 70 8.31 -2.03 2.78
N ALA A 71 8.32 -1.07 3.71
CA ALA A 71 9.26 0.05 3.69
C ALA A 71 10.73 -0.41 3.72
N VAL A 72 11.06 -1.42 4.53
CA VAL A 72 12.42 -1.99 4.60
C VAL A 72 12.79 -2.67 3.29
N VAL A 73 11.90 -3.46 2.69
CA VAL A 73 12.13 -4.13 1.41
C VAL A 73 12.35 -3.10 0.29
N ALA A 74 11.45 -2.13 0.16
CA ALA A 74 11.53 -1.05 -0.84
C ALA A 74 12.85 -0.26 -0.69
N THR A 75 13.12 0.23 0.53
CA THR A 75 14.32 1.04 0.80
C THR A 75 15.60 0.25 0.53
N SER A 76 15.66 -1.01 0.95
CA SER A 76 16.85 -1.85 0.74
C SER A 76 17.13 -2.09 -0.74
N LEU A 77 16.09 -2.38 -1.52
CA LEU A 77 16.20 -2.61 -2.95
C LEU A 77 16.49 -1.30 -3.70
N ALA A 78 15.92 -0.17 -3.28
CA ALA A 78 16.20 1.15 -3.84
C ALA A 78 17.67 1.55 -3.62
N ILE A 79 18.18 1.38 -2.39
CA ILE A 79 19.59 1.62 -2.06
C ILE A 79 20.50 0.70 -2.88
N PHE A 80 20.14 -0.58 -3.01
CA PHE A 80 20.91 -1.53 -3.81
C PHE A 80 21.00 -1.11 -5.28
N LEU A 81 19.87 -0.76 -5.90
CA LEU A 81 19.84 -0.32 -7.30
C LEU A 81 20.55 1.03 -7.49
N ALA A 82 20.38 1.98 -6.56
CA ALA A 82 21.09 3.27 -6.58
C ALA A 82 22.61 3.09 -6.47
N TYR A 83 23.06 2.20 -5.59
CA TYR A 83 24.47 1.87 -5.43
C TYR A 83 25.05 1.26 -6.71
N LEU A 84 24.38 0.27 -7.28
CA LEU A 84 24.79 -0.36 -8.53
C LEU A 84 24.88 0.66 -9.68
N ASN A 85 23.94 1.59 -9.77
CA ASN A 85 23.93 2.60 -10.82
C ASN A 85 25.06 3.62 -10.64
N THR A 86 25.30 4.08 -9.42
CA THR A 86 26.25 5.18 -9.15
C THR A 86 27.69 4.73 -8.98
N ARG A 87 27.92 3.58 -8.33
CA ARG A 87 29.26 3.12 -7.91
C ARG A 87 29.82 1.99 -8.76
N THR A 88 29.00 1.27 -9.53
CA THR A 88 29.45 0.13 -10.33
C THR A 88 29.39 0.43 -11.83
N ASN A 89 30.43 0.03 -12.56
CA ASN A 89 30.43 0.14 -14.02
C ASN A 89 29.85 -1.15 -14.65
N ILE A 90 28.53 -1.26 -14.62
CA ILE A 90 27.78 -2.42 -15.12
C ILE A 90 27.20 -2.19 -16.52
N PRO A 91 27.14 -3.25 -17.36
CA PRO A 91 26.40 -3.19 -18.61
C PRO A 91 24.90 -2.97 -18.33
N LEU A 92 24.17 -2.33 -19.26
CA LEU A 92 22.74 -1.95 -19.13
C LEU A 92 22.39 -0.95 -18.01
N LYS A 93 23.31 -0.05 -17.63
CA LYS A 93 23.07 1.03 -16.66
C LYS A 93 21.78 1.85 -16.92
N ARG A 94 21.41 2.04 -18.19
CA ARG A 94 20.15 2.72 -18.58
C ARG A 94 18.90 1.94 -18.18
N SER A 95 18.89 0.62 -18.35
CA SER A 95 17.75 -0.22 -17.97
C SER A 95 17.54 -0.27 -16.46
N LEU A 96 18.64 -0.35 -15.70
CA LEU A 96 18.59 -0.30 -14.22
C LEU A 96 18.15 1.06 -13.68
N HIS A 97 18.31 2.14 -14.45
CA HIS A 97 17.76 3.45 -14.09
C HIS A 97 16.23 3.47 -14.23
N VAL A 98 15.69 2.78 -15.24
CA VAL A 98 14.26 2.79 -15.55
C VAL A 98 13.48 1.76 -14.74
N MET A 99 14.09 0.63 -14.36
CA MET A 99 13.45 -0.46 -13.62
C MET A 99 12.62 -0.03 -12.41
N PRO A 100 13.11 0.81 -11.47
CA PRO A 100 12.33 1.27 -10.32
C PRO A 100 11.08 2.08 -10.71
N ILE A 101 11.10 2.72 -11.88
CA ILE A 101 10.00 3.57 -12.34
C ILE A 101 8.87 2.72 -12.94
N VAL A 102 9.17 1.50 -13.42
CA VAL A 102 8.19 0.65 -14.12
C VAL A 102 6.98 0.31 -13.26
N PRO A 103 7.11 -0.16 -12.00
CA PRO A 103 5.96 -0.45 -11.15
C PRO A 103 5.05 0.76 -10.94
N MET A 104 5.60 1.96 -10.78
CA MET A 104 4.83 3.21 -10.60
C MET A 104 3.96 3.56 -11.82
N MET A 105 4.30 3.09 -13.01
CA MET A 105 3.49 3.30 -14.22
C MET A 105 2.28 2.37 -14.30
N ILE A 106 2.31 1.26 -13.55
CA ILE A 106 1.26 0.24 -13.56
C ILE A 106 0.24 0.59 -12.48
N PRO A 107 -1.08 0.57 -12.79
CA PRO A 107 -2.10 0.69 -11.76
C PRO A 107 -1.90 -0.34 -10.65
N HIS A 108 -1.89 0.10 -9.38
CA HIS A 108 -1.57 -0.74 -8.21
C HIS A 108 -2.36 -2.06 -8.19
N ILE A 109 -3.66 -2.00 -8.52
CA ILE A 109 -4.53 -3.18 -8.58
C ILE A 109 -4.02 -4.20 -9.60
N LEU A 110 -3.61 -3.76 -10.80
CA LEU A 110 -3.10 -4.66 -11.83
C LEU A 110 -1.78 -5.30 -11.43
N PHE A 111 -0.91 -4.55 -10.75
CA PHE A 111 0.35 -5.07 -10.22
C PHE A 111 0.10 -6.18 -9.19
N ALA A 112 -0.77 -5.93 -8.21
CA ALA A 112 -1.13 -6.90 -7.19
C ALA A 112 -1.79 -8.16 -7.77
N VAL A 113 -2.73 -8.00 -8.71
CA VAL A 113 -3.40 -9.13 -9.38
C VAL A 113 -2.42 -9.95 -10.20
N SER A 114 -1.45 -9.32 -10.87
CA SER A 114 -0.43 -10.03 -11.65
C SER A 114 0.42 -10.94 -10.74
N TRP A 115 0.88 -10.43 -9.60
CA TRP A 115 1.57 -11.25 -8.60
C TRP A 115 0.68 -12.33 -8.00
N ALA A 116 -0.60 -12.03 -7.77
CA ALA A 116 -1.57 -13.01 -7.30
C ALA A 116 -1.72 -14.16 -8.30
N LEU A 117 -1.82 -13.89 -9.60
CA LEU A 117 -1.91 -14.91 -10.65
C LEU A 117 -0.62 -15.73 -10.82
N LEU A 118 0.55 -15.13 -10.57
CA LEU A 118 1.83 -15.83 -10.67
C LEU A 118 2.10 -16.74 -9.48
N LEU A 119 1.78 -16.27 -8.27
CA LEU A 119 2.16 -16.89 -6.99
C LEU A 119 0.96 -17.42 -6.18
N ASN A 120 -0.21 -17.59 -6.82
CA ASN A 120 -1.34 -18.26 -6.18
C ASN A 120 -0.93 -19.69 -5.76
N PRO A 121 -1.16 -20.10 -4.51
CA PRO A 121 -0.84 -21.46 -4.06
C PRO A 121 -1.63 -22.55 -4.80
N SER A 122 -2.84 -22.25 -5.27
CA SER A 122 -3.71 -23.22 -5.93
C SER A 122 -3.42 -23.36 -7.43
N ASN A 123 -3.25 -22.24 -8.14
CA ASN A 123 -3.17 -22.23 -9.61
C ASN A 123 -2.13 -21.26 -10.18
N GLY A 124 -1.16 -20.81 -9.37
CA GLY A 124 -0.14 -19.86 -9.79
C GLY A 124 0.84 -20.47 -10.79
N ILE A 125 1.11 -19.79 -11.89
CA ILE A 125 1.97 -20.30 -12.98
C ILE A 125 3.34 -20.72 -12.43
N ILE A 126 3.95 -19.91 -11.56
CA ILE A 126 5.27 -20.21 -10.99
C ILE A 126 5.21 -21.45 -10.09
N ASN A 127 4.18 -21.57 -9.25
CA ASN A 127 4.00 -22.73 -8.40
C ASN A 127 3.78 -24.01 -9.22
N LEU A 128 3.01 -23.95 -10.31
CA LEU A 128 2.77 -25.10 -11.18
C LEU A 128 4.05 -25.57 -11.87
N VAL A 129 4.83 -24.65 -12.43
CA VAL A 129 6.14 -24.97 -13.06
C VAL A 129 7.09 -25.59 -12.03
N LEU A 130 7.16 -25.04 -10.82
CA LEU A 130 8.04 -25.57 -9.77
C LEU A 130 7.61 -26.95 -9.30
N LYS A 131 6.30 -27.21 -9.18
CA LYS A 131 5.79 -28.54 -8.83
C LYS A 131 6.17 -29.58 -9.87
N ASP A 132 6.08 -29.24 -11.15
CA ASP A 132 6.42 -30.13 -12.25
C ASP A 132 7.92 -30.43 -12.29
N VAL A 133 8.77 -29.39 -12.21
CA VAL A 133 10.24 -29.55 -12.26
C VAL A 133 10.80 -30.25 -11.03
N LEU A 134 10.26 -29.95 -9.84
CA LEU A 134 10.79 -30.46 -8.56
C LEU A 134 10.01 -31.67 -8.03
N ASN A 135 9.00 -32.17 -8.76
CA ASN A 135 8.09 -33.25 -8.34
C ASN A 135 7.49 -33.02 -6.94
N LEU A 136 7.04 -31.79 -6.66
CA LEU A 136 6.46 -31.42 -5.37
C LEU A 136 4.93 -31.48 -5.39
N GLU A 137 4.33 -32.05 -4.35
CA GLU A 137 2.86 -32.04 -4.20
C GLU A 137 2.34 -30.71 -3.63
N ILE A 138 3.16 -30.03 -2.82
CA ILE A 138 2.80 -28.82 -2.07
C ILE A 138 3.25 -27.56 -2.81
N SER A 139 2.46 -26.49 -2.75
CA SER A 139 2.84 -25.17 -3.30
C SER A 139 3.89 -24.49 -2.42
N LEU A 140 5.02 -24.09 -3.01
CA LEU A 140 6.11 -23.45 -2.28
C LEU A 140 5.81 -22.00 -1.90
N PHE A 141 5.13 -21.27 -2.79
CA PHE A 141 4.84 -19.85 -2.58
C PHE A 141 3.35 -19.63 -2.30
N ASN A 142 3.06 -18.74 -1.34
CA ASN A 142 1.72 -18.26 -1.08
C ASN A 142 1.75 -16.73 -0.90
N ILE A 143 1.26 -16.05 -1.92
CA ILE A 143 1.25 -14.58 -2.01
C ILE A 143 0.32 -13.90 -0.99
N TYR A 144 -0.66 -14.62 -0.47
CA TYR A 144 -1.65 -14.11 0.49
C TYR A 144 -1.13 -14.11 1.94
N THR A 145 0.09 -14.62 2.15
CA THR A 145 0.76 -14.54 3.45
C THR A 145 1.32 -13.14 3.68
N LEU A 146 1.52 -12.77 4.95
CA LEU A 146 2.07 -11.46 5.32
C LEU A 146 3.43 -11.17 4.63
N PRO A 147 4.40 -12.10 4.55
CA PRO A 147 5.64 -11.88 3.80
C PRO A 147 5.43 -11.71 2.30
N GLY A 148 4.47 -12.44 1.72
CA GLY A 148 4.10 -12.31 0.30
C GLY A 148 3.55 -10.92 -0.01
N MET A 149 2.62 -10.43 0.81
CA MET A 149 2.06 -9.09 0.68
C MET A 149 3.15 -8.02 0.86
N ILE A 150 4.03 -8.17 1.86
CA ILE A 150 5.17 -7.26 2.09
C ILE A 150 6.09 -7.17 0.87
N LEU A 151 6.41 -8.30 0.25
CA LEU A 151 7.25 -8.34 -0.95
C LEU A 151 6.60 -7.58 -2.11
N VAL A 152 5.31 -7.82 -2.38
CA VAL A 152 4.59 -7.18 -3.48
C VAL A 152 4.50 -5.67 -3.27
N GLU A 153 4.13 -5.23 -2.06
CA GLU A 153 4.07 -3.81 -1.73
C GLU A 153 5.45 -3.16 -1.83
N GLY A 154 6.49 -3.80 -1.28
CA GLY A 154 7.85 -3.28 -1.35
C GLY A 154 8.44 -3.23 -2.78
N LEU A 155 7.97 -4.09 -3.69
CA LEU A 155 8.34 -4.02 -5.11
C LEU A 155 7.58 -2.93 -5.86
N LEU A 156 6.37 -2.62 -5.41
CA LEU A 156 5.53 -1.59 -5.99
C LEU A 156 6.04 -0.19 -5.62
N ASP A 157 6.40 0.02 -4.36
CA ASP A 157 6.85 1.30 -3.79
C ASP A 157 8.37 1.52 -3.89
N LEU A 158 9.05 0.74 -4.72
CA LEU A 158 10.50 0.80 -4.96
C LEU A 158 10.95 2.10 -5.65
#